data_AF-A0A975GET5-F1
#
_entry.id   AF-A0A975GET5-F1
#
_cell.length_a   1.000
_cell.length_b   1.000
_cell.length_c   1.000
_cell.angle_alpha   90.00
_cell.angle_beta   90.00
_cell.angle_gamma   90.00
#
_symmetry.space_group_name_H-M   'P 1'
#
loop_
_entity.id
_entity.type
_entity.pdbx_description
1 polymer ?
#
loop_
_entity_poly.entity_id
_entity_poly.type
_entity_poly.pdbx_seq_one_letter_code
_entity_poly.pdbx_strand_id
1 'polypeptide(L)'
;MKLSQLSTREKYALAAGISFIFIYILIEFIISPYLDKQEQVKRELKAKSETLAQMQQLKSEFQLLKEKSKLAEKYFEARPKGFTLFSFLDTLAGKADIKDNIAYMKPSKSKPKDSPYNVSLVELKLQGINLKQLTPYLHMVETSKNMVFIRRVSITKTGKEGFIDAIIQVETFES
;
A
#
# COMPACT_ATOMS: atom_id res chain seq x y z
N MET A 1 -55.53 50.25 -5.11
CA MET A 1 -55.75 50.87 -6.43
C MET A 1 -57.11 50.40 -6.95
N LYS A 2 -58.02 51.32 -7.31
CA LYS A 2 -59.47 51.04 -7.51
C LYS A 2 -59.72 50.20 -8.78
N LEU A 3 -60.09 48.93 -8.61
CA LEU A 3 -60.40 47.97 -9.70
C LEU A 3 -61.84 48.11 -10.27
N SER A 4 -62.57 49.16 -9.91
CA SER A 4 -64.02 49.25 -10.16
C SER A 4 -64.45 50.17 -11.32
N GLN A 5 -63.54 50.59 -12.21
CA GLN A 5 -63.86 51.46 -13.36
C GLN A 5 -63.24 50.98 -14.69
N LEU A 6 -63.30 49.68 -15.00
CA LEU A 6 -62.78 49.12 -16.27
C LEU A 6 -63.90 48.40 -17.03
N SER A 7 -63.96 48.64 -18.34
CA SER A 7 -64.92 48.07 -19.31
C SER A 7 -64.79 46.54 -19.35
N THR A 8 -65.89 45.83 -19.64
CA THR A 8 -65.95 44.34 -19.60
C THR A 8 -64.85 43.68 -20.44
N ARG A 9 -64.40 44.32 -21.53
CA ARG A 9 -63.29 43.86 -22.38
C ARG A 9 -61.92 43.95 -21.70
N GLU A 10 -61.69 44.99 -20.89
CA GLU A 10 -60.45 45.20 -20.15
C GLU A 10 -60.31 44.22 -18.99
N LYS A 11 -61.43 43.81 -18.37
CA LYS A 11 -61.43 42.75 -17.35
C LYS A 11 -61.01 41.39 -17.90
N TYR A 12 -61.45 41.03 -19.11
CA TYR A 12 -61.01 39.78 -19.76
C TYR A 12 -59.55 39.83 -20.18
N ALA A 13 -59.08 40.95 -20.73
CA ALA A 13 -57.67 41.12 -21.06
C ALA A 13 -56.76 41.05 -19.83
N LEU A 14 -57.19 41.67 -18.71
CA LEU A 14 -56.48 41.60 -17.43
C LEU A 14 -56.46 40.17 -16.87
N ALA A 15 -57.60 39.48 -16.91
CA ALA A 15 -57.69 38.09 -16.44
C ALA A 15 -56.83 37.14 -17.27
N ALA A 16 -56.79 37.30 -18.60
CA ALA A 16 -55.95 36.52 -19.49
C ALA A 16 -54.45 36.78 -19.23
N GLY A 17 -54.05 38.03 -19.03
CA GLY A 17 -52.67 38.38 -18.67
C GLY A 17 -52.23 37.78 -17.34
N ILE A 18 -53.10 37.86 -16.31
CA ILE A 18 -52.83 37.24 -15.01
C ILE A 18 -52.70 35.72 -15.14
N SER A 19 -53.58 35.06 -15.89
CA SER A 19 -53.51 33.62 -16.11
C SER A 19 -52.23 33.20 -16.84
N PHE A 20 -51.78 33.98 -17.82
CA PHE A 20 -50.56 33.70 -18.56
C PHE A 20 -49.31 33.82 -17.69
N ILE A 21 -49.24 34.87 -16.87
CA ILE A 21 -48.16 35.07 -15.89
C ILE A 21 -48.18 33.93 -14.86
N PHE A 22 -49.36 33.52 -14.39
CA PHE A 22 -49.49 32.44 -13.42
C PHE A 22 -49.00 31.09 -13.99
N ILE A 23 -49.34 30.78 -15.25
CA ILE A 23 -48.86 29.58 -15.95
C ILE A 23 -47.34 29.64 -16.16
N TYR A 24 -46.80 30.79 -16.54
CA TYR A 24 -45.36 30.98 -16.71
C TYR A 24 -44.59 30.74 -15.40
N ILE A 25 -45.08 31.32 -14.29
CA ILE A 25 -44.52 31.09 -12.95
C ILE A 25 -44.62 29.62 -12.56
N LEU A 26 -45.75 28.95 -12.80
CA LEU A 26 -45.89 27.52 -12.49
C LEU A 26 -44.89 26.66 -13.27
N ILE A 27 -44.63 26.97 -14.54
CA ILE A 27 -43.66 26.24 -15.36
C ILE A 27 -42.22 26.45 -14.83
N GLU A 28 -41.82 27.71 -14.60
CA GLU A 28 -40.48 28.01 -14.06
C GLU A 28 -40.26 27.43 -12.66
N PHE A 29 -41.26 27.52 -11.78
CA PHE A 29 -41.10 27.14 -10.37
C PHE A 29 -41.35 25.66 -10.07
N ILE A 30 -41.99 24.90 -10.96
CA ILE A 30 -42.28 23.47 -10.72
C ILE A 30 -41.36 22.55 -11.53
N ILE A 31 -41.07 22.88 -12.79
CA ILE A 31 -40.30 21.99 -13.68
C ILE A 31 -38.78 22.17 -13.46
N SER A 32 -38.31 23.42 -13.38
CA SER A 32 -36.90 23.74 -13.20
C SER A 32 -36.27 23.11 -11.95
N PRO A 33 -36.85 23.24 -10.72
CA PRO A 33 -36.22 22.65 -9.54
C PRO A 33 -36.28 21.11 -9.50
N TYR A 34 -37.10 20.48 -10.35
CA TYR A 34 -37.22 19.02 -10.38
C TYR A 34 -36.14 18.36 -11.24
N LEU A 35 -35.70 19.02 -12.32
CA LEU A 35 -34.63 18.52 -13.21
C LEU A 35 -33.23 18.71 -12.59
N ASP A 36 -32.95 19.87 -12.00
CA ASP A 36 -31.63 20.17 -11.43
C ASP A 36 -31.27 19.28 -10.22
N LYS A 37 -32.28 18.91 -9.40
CA LYS A 37 -32.08 18.04 -8.23
C LYS A 37 -31.72 16.61 -8.63
N GLN A 38 -32.22 16.10 -9.76
CA GLN A 38 -31.88 14.74 -10.21
C GLN A 38 -30.43 14.61 -10.64
N GLU A 39 -29.88 15.63 -11.29
CA GLU A 39 -28.47 15.59 -11.67
C GLU A 39 -27.54 15.66 -10.47
N GLN A 40 -27.87 16.47 -9.46
CA GLN A 40 -27.09 16.54 -8.22
C GLN A 40 -27.08 15.19 -7.49
N VAL A 41 -28.24 14.55 -7.33
CA VAL A 41 -28.35 13.23 -6.68
C VAL A 41 -27.57 12.17 -7.47
N LYS A 42 -27.62 12.18 -8.81
CA LYS A 42 -26.83 11.25 -9.64
C LYS A 42 -25.33 11.51 -9.52
N ARG A 43 -24.89 12.77 -9.50
CA ARG A 43 -23.48 13.15 -9.31
C ARG A 43 -22.97 12.69 -7.94
N GLU A 44 -23.75 12.89 -6.88
CA GLU A 44 -23.41 12.43 -5.53
C GLU A 44 -23.39 10.89 -5.42
N LEU A 45 -24.35 10.20 -6.02
CA LEU A 45 -24.36 8.74 -6.07
C LEU A 45 -23.14 8.19 -6.80
N LYS A 46 -22.75 8.81 -7.92
CA LYS A 46 -21.55 8.42 -8.66
C LYS A 46 -20.29 8.62 -7.81
N ALA A 47 -20.11 9.80 -7.20
CA ALA A 47 -18.97 10.09 -6.34
C ALA A 47 -18.87 9.16 -5.12
N LYS A 48 -20.01 8.87 -4.46
CA LYS A 48 -20.08 7.92 -3.34
C LYS A 48 -19.77 6.49 -3.77
N SER A 49 -20.23 6.08 -4.96
CA SER A 49 -19.95 4.74 -5.51
C SER A 49 -18.47 4.58 -5.86
N GLU A 50 -17.84 5.59 -6.46
CA GLU A 50 -16.41 5.60 -6.74
C GLU A 50 -15.58 5.56 -5.44
N THR A 51 -15.98 6.33 -4.43
CA THR A 51 -15.33 6.31 -3.12
C THR A 51 -15.46 4.95 -2.45
N LEU A 52 -16.64 4.31 -2.54
CA LEU A 52 -16.86 2.97 -1.97
C LEU A 52 -15.99 1.92 -2.67
N ALA A 53 -15.85 2.00 -4.00
CA ALA A 53 -14.96 1.10 -4.75
C ALA A 53 -13.50 1.26 -4.30
N GLN A 54 -13.03 2.50 -4.11
CA GLN A 54 -11.69 2.77 -3.58
C GLN A 54 -11.52 2.23 -2.15
N MET A 55 -12.52 2.39 -1.28
CA MET A 55 -12.50 1.85 0.08
C MET A 55 -12.45 0.32 0.09
N GLN A 56 -13.16 -0.34 -0.83
CA GLN A 56 -13.14 -1.80 -0.95
C GLN A 56 -11.76 -2.29 -1.40
N GLN A 57 -11.14 -1.62 -2.37
CA GLN A 57 -9.77 -1.93 -2.79
C GLN A 57 -8.78 -1.77 -1.63
N LEU A 58 -8.83 -0.62 -0.94
CA LEU A 58 -7.95 -0.35 0.19
C LEU A 58 -8.15 -1.35 1.34
N LYS A 59 -9.40 -1.76 1.60
CA LYS A 59 -9.71 -2.80 2.58
C LYS A 59 -9.08 -4.14 2.20
N SER A 60 -9.13 -4.54 0.94
CA SER A 60 -8.51 -5.77 0.46
C SER A 60 -6.99 -5.73 0.64
N GLU A 61 -6.34 -4.63 0.26
CA GLU A 61 -4.89 -4.43 0.46
C GLU A 61 -4.53 -4.47 1.94
N PHE A 62 -5.32 -3.82 2.79
CA PHE A 62 -5.12 -3.83 4.24
C PHE A 62 -5.29 -5.24 4.83
N GLN A 63 -6.29 -6.01 4.40
CA GLN A 63 -6.48 -7.39 4.85
C GLN A 63 -5.30 -8.28 4.49
N LEU A 64 -4.80 -8.19 3.25
CA LEU A 64 -3.61 -8.92 2.81
C LEU A 64 -2.38 -8.54 3.63
N LEU A 65 -2.18 -7.25 3.91
CA LEU A 65 -1.06 -6.79 4.74
C LEU A 65 -1.19 -7.29 6.18
N LYS A 66 -2.41 -7.29 6.74
CA LYS A 66 -2.69 -7.78 8.09
C LYS A 66 -2.44 -9.28 8.22
N GLU A 67 -2.81 -10.07 7.22
CA GLU A 67 -2.52 -11.51 7.20
C GLU A 67 -1.03 -11.79 7.14
N LYS A 68 -0.29 -11.08 6.28
CA LYS A 68 1.17 -11.17 6.22
C LYS A 68 1.83 -10.81 7.55
N SER A 69 1.35 -9.76 8.21
CA SER A 69 1.84 -9.34 9.54
C SER A 69 1.60 -10.41 10.60
N LYS A 70 0.40 -11.02 10.65
CA LYS A 70 0.10 -12.12 11.57
C LYS A 70 0.99 -13.34 11.35
N LEU A 71 1.27 -13.68 10.09
CA LEU A 71 2.18 -14.78 9.77
C LEU A 71 3.60 -14.47 10.24
N ALA A 72 4.07 -13.24 10.04
CA ALA A 72 5.37 -12.78 10.50
C ALA A 72 5.49 -12.85 12.03
N GLU A 73 4.45 -12.40 12.75
CA GLU A 73 4.36 -12.49 14.22
C GLU A 73 4.42 -13.95 14.70
N LYS A 74 3.62 -14.84 14.09
CA LYS A 74 3.63 -16.28 14.41
C LYS A 74 5.02 -16.91 14.19
N TYR A 75 5.71 -16.52 13.13
CA TYR A 75 7.06 -17.01 12.83
C TYR A 75 8.10 -16.47 13.82
N PHE A 76 7.95 -15.23 14.25
CA PHE A 76 8.79 -14.64 15.28
C PHE A 76 8.61 -15.34 16.63
N GLU A 77 7.38 -15.62 17.04
CA GLU A 77 7.07 -16.37 18.27
C GLU A 77 7.55 -17.83 18.22
N ALA A 78 7.49 -18.47 17.05
CA ALA A 78 7.94 -19.86 16.87
C ALA A 78 9.47 -20.02 16.81
N ARG A 79 10.23 -18.93 16.89
CA ARG A 79 11.68 -18.96 16.76
C ARG A 79 12.34 -19.69 17.94
N PRO A 80 13.34 -20.57 17.70
CA PRO A 80 14.05 -21.25 18.77
C PRO A 80 14.70 -20.28 19.75
N LYS A 81 14.66 -20.62 21.05
CA LYS A 81 15.39 -19.87 22.08
C LYS A 81 16.90 -19.87 21.76
N GLY A 82 17.52 -18.70 21.84
CA GLY A 82 18.96 -18.54 21.56
C GLY A 82 19.31 -18.41 20.07
N PHE A 83 18.32 -18.22 19.18
CA PHE A 83 18.60 -17.88 17.78
C PHE A 83 19.47 -16.62 17.67
N THR A 84 20.53 -16.71 16.86
CA THR A 84 21.30 -15.54 16.43
C THR A 84 21.33 -15.48 14.91
N LEU A 85 21.27 -14.26 14.36
CA LEU A 85 21.34 -14.09 12.91
C LEU A 85 22.66 -14.62 12.34
N PHE A 86 23.76 -14.46 13.08
CA PHE A 86 25.07 -14.98 12.70
C PHE A 86 25.06 -16.49 12.52
N SER A 87 24.65 -17.25 13.55
CA SER A 87 24.65 -18.73 13.49
C SER A 87 23.70 -19.25 12.42
N PHE A 88 22.59 -18.56 12.20
CA PHE A 88 21.65 -18.88 11.14
C PHE A 88 22.27 -18.75 9.74
N LEU A 89 22.91 -17.60 9.46
CA LEU A 89 23.56 -17.36 8.17
C LEU A 89 24.76 -18.28 7.95
N ASP A 90 25.56 -18.54 8.99
CA ASP A 90 26.67 -19.50 8.90
C ASP A 90 26.19 -20.93 8.56
N THR A 91 25.07 -21.35 9.16
CA THR A 91 24.45 -22.65 8.84
C THR A 91 23.94 -22.69 7.40
N LEU A 92 23.33 -21.61 6.91
CA LEU A 92 22.88 -21.52 5.53
C LEU A 92 24.04 -21.51 4.54
N ALA A 93 25.14 -20.84 4.88
CA ALA A 93 26.33 -20.80 4.04
C ALA A 93 26.97 -22.18 3.88
N GLY A 94 26.96 -23.00 4.95
CA GLY A 94 27.35 -24.40 4.88
C GLY A 94 26.43 -25.23 3.96
N LYS A 95 25.12 -25.01 4.03
CA LYS A 95 24.15 -25.70 3.14
C LYS A 95 24.25 -25.29 1.68
N ALA A 96 24.64 -24.03 1.41
CA ALA A 96 24.82 -23.52 0.06
C ALA A 96 26.21 -23.81 -0.53
N ASP A 97 27.10 -24.47 0.23
CA ASP A 97 28.49 -24.73 -0.18
C ASP A 97 29.27 -23.45 -0.53
N ILE A 98 29.06 -22.39 0.27
CA ILE A 98 29.75 -21.09 0.11
C ILE A 98 30.52 -20.66 1.36
N LYS A 99 30.60 -21.52 2.37
CA LYS A 99 31.20 -21.18 3.67
C LYS A 99 32.68 -20.82 3.55
N ASP A 100 33.42 -21.51 2.69
CA ASP A 100 34.83 -21.26 2.44
C ASP A 100 35.08 -19.95 1.67
N ASN A 101 34.04 -19.40 1.04
CA ASN A 101 34.09 -18.13 0.33
C ASN A 101 33.80 -16.92 1.23
N ILE A 102 33.50 -17.15 2.52
CA ILE A 102 33.23 -16.07 3.47
C ILE A 102 34.54 -15.39 3.85
N ALA A 103 34.73 -14.16 3.38
CA ALA A 103 35.86 -13.34 3.79
C ALA A 103 35.65 -12.75 5.20
N TYR A 104 34.42 -12.35 5.53
CA TYR A 104 34.04 -12.02 6.90
C TYR A 104 32.53 -12.07 7.07
N MET A 105 32.11 -12.25 8.33
CA MET A 105 30.73 -12.08 8.76
C MET A 105 30.72 -11.29 10.08
N LYS A 106 30.16 -10.08 10.06
CA LYS A 106 30.21 -9.13 11.17
C LYS A 106 28.82 -8.89 11.74
N PRO A 107 28.51 -9.42 12.94
CA PRO A 107 27.27 -9.11 13.63
C PRO A 107 27.32 -7.71 14.25
N SER A 108 26.17 -7.05 14.28
CA SER A 108 25.95 -5.76 14.92
C SER A 108 24.50 -5.67 15.39
N LYS A 109 24.23 -4.77 16.32
CA LYS A 109 22.87 -4.52 16.82
C LYS A 109 22.55 -3.05 16.64
N SER A 110 21.31 -2.77 16.28
CA SER A 110 20.78 -1.42 16.18
C SER A 110 19.45 -1.34 16.90
N LYS A 111 19.17 -0.21 17.54
CA LYS A 111 17.86 0.09 18.11
C LYS A 111 17.26 1.26 17.31
N PRO A 112 16.37 0.99 16.34
CA PRO A 112 15.69 2.04 15.60
C PRO A 112 14.89 2.93 16.56
N LYS A 113 14.86 4.24 16.31
CA LYS A 113 14.16 5.20 17.19
C LYS A 113 12.65 4.93 17.28
N ASP A 114 12.06 4.38 16.22
CA ASP A 114 10.61 4.19 16.08
C ASP A 114 10.16 2.74 16.28
N SER A 115 11.02 1.87 16.84
CA SER A 115 10.72 0.45 17.02
C SER A 115 10.88 0.03 18.49
N PRO A 116 9.91 -0.69 19.07
CA PRO A 116 10.09 -1.31 20.39
C PRO A 116 11.09 -2.47 20.36
N TYR A 117 11.35 -3.04 19.18
CA TYR A 117 12.25 -4.18 18.99
C TYR A 117 13.67 -3.75 18.60
N ASN A 118 14.66 -4.47 19.13
CA ASN A 118 16.03 -4.37 18.65
C ASN A 118 16.16 -5.06 17.30
N VAL A 119 17.09 -4.59 16.47
CA VAL A 119 17.41 -5.18 15.17
C VAL A 119 18.81 -5.78 15.23
N SER A 120 18.90 -7.08 14.97
CA SER A 120 20.17 -7.75 14.68
C SER A 120 20.51 -7.53 13.22
N LEU A 121 21.73 -7.08 12.94
CA LEU A 121 22.24 -6.88 11.59
C LEU A 121 23.54 -7.67 11.42
N VAL A 122 23.66 -8.41 10.32
CA VAL A 122 24.89 -9.10 9.95
C VAL A 122 25.31 -8.63 8.57
N GLU A 123 26.55 -8.13 8.48
CA GLU A 123 27.22 -7.88 7.20
C GLU A 123 28.12 -9.06 6.85
N LEU A 124 27.87 -9.65 5.69
CA LEU A 124 28.57 -10.81 5.14
C LEU A 124 29.29 -10.39 3.86
N LYS A 125 30.60 -10.67 3.78
CA LYS A 125 31.36 -10.55 2.54
C LYS A 125 31.74 -11.93 2.01
N LEU A 126 31.35 -12.20 0.77
CA LEU A 126 31.72 -13.38 0.00
C LEU A 126 32.72 -12.98 -1.08
N GLN A 127 33.73 -13.82 -1.32
CA GLN A 127 34.75 -13.58 -2.32
C GLN A 127 34.95 -14.77 -3.24
N GLY A 128 35.17 -14.47 -4.53
CA GLY A 128 35.43 -15.50 -5.53
C GLY A 128 34.31 -16.52 -5.66
N ILE A 129 33.05 -16.07 -5.56
CA ILE A 129 31.86 -16.91 -5.85
C ILE A 129 31.37 -16.65 -7.27
N ASN A 130 30.53 -17.53 -7.81
CA ASN A 130 29.79 -17.23 -9.04
C ASN A 130 28.30 -16.93 -8.72
N LEU A 131 27.57 -16.42 -9.72
CA LEU A 131 26.15 -16.10 -9.55
C LEU A 131 25.29 -17.34 -9.22
N LYS A 132 25.67 -18.52 -9.74
CA LYS A 132 24.98 -19.79 -9.47
C LYS A 132 25.12 -20.25 -8.02
N GLN A 133 26.15 -19.81 -7.31
CA GLN A 133 26.34 -20.04 -5.87
C GLN A 133 25.63 -18.96 -5.03
N LEU A 134 25.67 -17.70 -5.49
CA LEU A 134 25.05 -16.59 -4.77
C LEU A 134 23.52 -16.69 -4.72
N THR A 135 22.88 -16.98 -5.85
CA THR A 135 21.40 -16.98 -5.95
C THR A 135 20.72 -17.99 -5.03
N PRO A 136 21.16 -19.27 -4.93
CA PRO A 136 20.58 -20.21 -3.98
C PRO A 136 20.72 -19.77 -2.53
N TYR A 137 21.85 -19.17 -2.17
CA TYR A 137 22.07 -18.66 -0.82
C TYR A 137 21.11 -17.53 -0.48
N LEU A 138 20.98 -16.52 -1.35
CA LEU A 138 20.02 -15.43 -1.17
C LEU A 138 18.59 -15.95 -1.06
N HIS A 139 18.22 -16.90 -1.93
CA HIS A 139 16.90 -17.52 -1.90
C HIS A 139 16.62 -18.23 -0.56
N MET A 140 17.59 -18.98 -0.02
CA MET A 140 17.43 -19.63 1.29
C MET A 140 17.28 -18.64 2.45
N VAL A 141 17.96 -17.49 2.38
CA VAL A 141 17.83 -16.43 3.38
C VAL A 141 16.43 -15.79 3.31
N GLU A 142 15.97 -15.40 2.12
CA GLU A 142 14.69 -14.71 1.92
C GLU A 142 13.46 -15.60 2.15
N THR A 143 13.55 -16.90 1.82
CA THR A 143 12.43 -17.85 2.02
C THR A 143 12.36 -18.42 3.43
N SER A 144 13.27 -18.00 4.31
CA SER A 144 13.31 -18.52 5.67
C SER A 144 12.10 -18.07 6.50
N LYS A 145 11.56 -18.99 7.31
CA LYS A 145 10.49 -18.69 8.27
C LYS A 145 11.01 -17.97 9.53
N ASN A 146 12.22 -17.42 9.47
CA ASN A 146 12.86 -16.77 10.60
C ASN A 146 12.77 -15.25 10.53
N MET A 147 11.89 -14.66 9.69
CA MET A 147 11.71 -13.20 9.60
C MET A 147 13.04 -12.46 9.39
N VAL A 148 13.85 -13.00 8.47
CA VAL A 148 15.16 -12.49 8.09
C VAL A 148 15.01 -11.76 6.76
N PHE A 149 15.56 -10.57 6.67
CA PHE A 149 15.44 -9.70 5.50
C PHE A 149 16.80 -9.31 4.96
N ILE A 150 16.94 -9.30 3.65
CA ILE A 150 18.13 -8.77 3.00
C ILE A 150 17.92 -7.28 2.78
N ARG A 151 18.72 -6.46 3.45
CA ARG A 151 18.63 -4.99 3.37
C ARG A 151 19.43 -4.43 2.21
N ARG A 152 20.56 -5.05 1.88
CA ARG A 152 21.45 -4.59 0.81
C ARG A 152 22.25 -5.76 0.25
N VAL A 153 22.42 -5.76 -1.06
CA VAL A 153 23.39 -6.61 -1.77
C VAL A 153 24.23 -5.70 -2.66
N SER A 154 25.55 -5.79 -2.54
CA SER A 154 26.51 -5.13 -3.43
C SER A 154 27.35 -6.19 -4.11
N ILE A 155 27.41 -6.19 -5.43
CA ILE A 155 28.13 -7.18 -6.23
C ILE A 155 29.22 -6.47 -7.03
N THR A 156 30.44 -6.97 -6.94
CA THR A 156 31.59 -6.44 -7.66
C THR A 156 32.21 -7.56 -8.50
N LYS A 157 32.53 -7.27 -9.77
CA LYS A 157 33.25 -8.23 -10.62
C LYS A 157 34.67 -8.40 -10.10
N THR A 158 35.14 -9.64 -10.06
CA THR A 158 36.56 -9.92 -9.85
C THR A 158 37.32 -9.94 -11.18
N GLY A 159 38.65 -9.89 -11.14
CA GLY A 159 39.48 -9.97 -12.35
C GLY A 159 39.46 -11.33 -13.06
N LYS A 160 38.82 -12.36 -12.46
CA LYS A 160 38.63 -13.68 -13.09
C LYS A 160 37.23 -13.75 -13.71
N GLU A 161 37.15 -14.19 -14.96
CA GLU A 161 35.86 -14.36 -15.64
C GLU A 161 34.94 -15.33 -14.86
N GLY A 162 33.68 -14.92 -14.69
CA GLY A 162 32.66 -15.71 -14.00
C GLY A 162 32.66 -15.62 -12.47
N PHE A 163 33.63 -14.93 -11.85
CA PHE A 163 33.73 -14.77 -10.40
C PHE A 163 33.39 -13.34 -9.94
N ILE A 164 32.67 -13.25 -8.83
CA ILE A 164 32.21 -12.02 -8.20
C ILE A 164 32.55 -12.03 -6.70
N ASP A 165 32.70 -10.84 -6.15
CA ASP A 165 32.67 -10.57 -4.73
C ASP A 165 31.30 -9.97 -4.39
N ALA A 166 30.71 -10.37 -3.27
CA ALA A 166 29.42 -9.87 -2.83
C ALA A 166 29.47 -9.41 -1.37
N ILE A 167 28.90 -8.25 -1.07
CA ILE A 167 28.65 -7.78 0.29
C ILE A 167 27.14 -7.77 0.51
N ILE A 168 26.68 -8.52 1.51
CA ILE A 168 25.27 -8.71 1.82
C ILE A 168 25.04 -8.21 3.24
N GLN A 169 24.06 -7.33 3.41
CA GLN A 169 23.57 -6.92 4.73
C GLN A 169 22.22 -7.57 4.97
N VAL A 170 22.15 -8.33 6.06
CA VAL A 170 20.96 -9.07 6.46
C VAL A 170 20.52 -8.58 7.83
N GLU A 171 19.22 -8.42 8.04
CA GLU A 171 18.68 -8.01 9.33
C GLU A 171 17.51 -8.88 9.79
N THR A 172 17.29 -8.89 11.09
CA THR A 172 16.13 -9.50 11.73
C THR A 172 15.81 -8.73 13.01
N PHE A 173 14.55 -8.76 13.40
CA PHE A 173 14.15 -8.31 14.72
C PHE A 173 14.62 -9.31 15.79
N GLU A 174 15.04 -8.80 16.95
CA GLU A 174 15.29 -9.55 18.18
C GLU A 174 14.14 -9.32 19.16
N SER A 175 13.71 -10.39 19.83
CA SER A 175 12.75 -10.37 20.95
C SER A 175 13.43 -9.95 22.24
#